data_AF-A0AAV3X3U0-F1
#
_entry.id   AF-A0AAV3X3U0-F1
#
_cell.length_a   1.000
_cell.length_b   1.000
_cell.length_c   1.000
_cell.angle_alpha   90.00
_cell.angle_beta   90.00
_cell.angle_gamma   90.00
#
_symmetry.space_group_name_H-M   'P 1'
#
loop_
_entity.id
_entity.type
_entity.pdbx_description
1 polymer ?
#
loop_
_entity_poly.entity_id
_entity_poly.type
_entity_poly.pdbx_seq_one_letter_code
_entity_poly.pdbx_strand_id
1 'polypeptide(L)'
;MFVPEFEITPDKWPPVLPENVDDVSTEIEARLFTVALSDYTVTPNALLAGKQEIIHLPSVNEDVKNSDIDAKRGVVFYVSHQEFEIFSKELSVLANQTPGVQDCVKISQIKEMELAKFILSNIIGSQHFSTGDLKILGMENKSATKKYTADCK
;
A
#
# COMPACT_ATOMS: atom_id res chain seq x y z
N MET A 1 -2.53 3.59 -1.57
CA MET A 1 -2.65 5.02 -1.92
C MET A 1 -2.64 5.20 -3.42
N PHE A 2 -3.44 6.13 -3.94
CA PHE A 2 -3.41 6.53 -5.36
C PHE A 2 -2.64 7.84 -5.45
N VAL A 3 -1.47 7.80 -6.08
CA VAL A 3 -0.53 8.93 -6.12
C VAL A 3 -0.32 9.33 -7.57
N PRO A 4 -0.51 10.61 -7.94
CA PRO A 4 -0.20 11.10 -9.28
C PRO A 4 1.23 10.76 -9.70
N GLU A 5 1.48 10.76 -11.01
CA GLU A 5 2.76 10.32 -11.58
C GLU A 5 3.98 10.87 -10.84
N PHE A 6 4.89 9.99 -10.50
CA PHE A 6 6.17 10.30 -9.89
C PHE A 6 7.23 9.31 -10.38
N GLU A 7 8.49 9.62 -10.13
CA GLU A 7 9.61 8.76 -10.49
C GLU A 7 10.34 8.31 -9.23
N ILE A 8 10.58 6.99 -9.13
CA ILE A 8 11.46 6.43 -8.12
C ILE A 8 12.85 6.36 -8.75
N THR A 9 13.78 7.14 -8.22
CA THR A 9 15.19 6.98 -8.54
C THR A 9 15.82 6.05 -7.50
N PRO A 10 16.29 4.85 -7.86
CA PRO A 10 16.86 3.90 -6.89
C PRO A 10 17.96 4.50 -6.02
N ASP A 11 18.82 5.35 -6.59
CA ASP A 11 19.92 6.01 -5.88
C ASP A 11 19.46 7.12 -4.91
N LYS A 12 18.18 7.51 -4.96
CA LYS A 12 17.56 8.53 -4.10
C LYS A 12 16.42 7.96 -3.25
N TRP A 13 16.33 6.64 -3.15
CA TRP A 13 15.28 5.96 -2.40
C TRP A 13 15.87 5.23 -1.18
N PRO A 14 15.26 5.35 0.02
CA PRO A 14 14.08 6.17 0.34
C PRO A 14 14.39 7.67 0.27
N PRO A 15 13.38 8.52 0.00
CA PRO A 15 13.55 9.96 0.05
C PRO A 15 13.89 10.41 1.49
N VAL A 16 14.65 11.49 1.61
CA VAL A 16 14.78 12.18 2.91
C VAL A 16 13.44 12.83 3.21
N LEU A 17 12.74 12.32 4.21
CA LEU A 17 11.46 12.86 4.63
C LEU A 17 11.70 13.99 5.65
N PRO A 18 10.97 15.12 5.57
CA PRO A 18 11.01 16.12 6.63
C PRO A 18 10.49 15.53 7.95
N GLU A 19 11.04 15.98 9.07
CA GLU A 19 10.60 15.56 10.41
C GLU A 19 9.16 16.02 10.71
N ASN A 20 8.74 17.15 10.13
CA ASN A 20 7.39 17.68 10.21
C ASN A 20 6.70 17.65 8.83
N VAL A 21 5.49 17.10 8.76
CA VAL A 21 4.68 17.07 7.54
C VAL A 21 4.33 18.48 7.05
N ASP A 22 4.29 19.47 7.95
CA ASP A 22 4.04 20.87 7.59
C ASP A 22 5.22 21.50 6.82
N ASP A 23 6.40 20.87 6.83
CA ASP A 23 7.59 21.34 6.12
C ASP A 23 7.65 20.84 4.66
N VAL A 24 6.71 19.99 4.22
CA VAL A 24 6.60 19.54 2.84
C VAL A 24 6.27 20.72 1.92
N SER A 25 7.21 21.05 1.04
CA SER A 25 7.21 22.32 0.31
C SER A 25 6.87 22.20 -1.17
N THR A 26 6.92 20.99 -1.73
CA THR A 26 6.68 20.75 -3.16
C THR A 26 5.73 19.58 -3.39
N GLU A 27 5.03 19.59 -4.54
CA GLU A 27 4.15 18.48 -4.91
C GLU A 27 4.92 17.15 -5.05
N ILE A 28 6.14 17.19 -5.57
CA ILE A 28 6.93 15.98 -5.75
C ILE A 28 7.36 15.40 -4.40
N GLU A 29 7.73 16.25 -3.45
CA GLU A 29 8.04 15.84 -2.07
C GLU A 29 6.81 15.23 -1.40
N ALA A 30 5.63 15.84 -1.56
CA ALA A 30 4.38 15.29 -1.04
C ALA A 30 4.05 13.91 -1.62
N ARG A 31 4.28 13.70 -2.93
CA ARG A 31 4.10 12.39 -3.58
C ARG A 31 5.08 11.36 -3.01
N LEU A 32 6.38 11.67 -2.97
CA LEU A 32 7.41 10.78 -2.45
C LEU A 32 7.18 10.44 -0.97
N PHE A 33 6.78 11.42 -0.16
CA PHE A 33 6.41 11.25 1.24
C PHE A 33 5.23 10.28 1.38
N THR A 34 4.17 10.48 0.59
CA THR A 34 3.00 9.59 0.59
C THR A 34 3.40 8.15 0.24
N VAL A 35 4.25 7.98 -0.77
CA VAL A 35 4.72 6.66 -1.23
C VAL A 35 5.57 5.98 -0.15
N ALA A 36 6.47 6.71 0.50
CA ALA A 36 7.33 6.18 1.55
C ALA A 36 6.57 5.68 2.79
N LEU A 37 5.35 6.19 3.02
CA LEU A 37 4.51 5.77 4.14
C LEU A 37 3.44 4.74 3.76
N SER A 38 3.36 4.33 2.49
CA SER A 38 2.29 3.48 1.97
C SER A 38 2.78 2.08 1.63
N ASP A 39 2.08 1.07 2.15
CA ASP A 39 2.38 -0.34 1.84
C ASP A 39 2.04 -0.69 0.39
N TYR A 40 0.99 -0.08 -0.15
CA TYR A 40 0.58 -0.23 -1.55
C TYR A 40 0.35 1.13 -2.17
N THR A 41 0.95 1.37 -3.32
CA THR A 41 0.83 2.60 -4.10
C THR A 41 0.37 2.26 -5.51
N VAL A 42 -0.57 3.03 -6.05
CA VAL A 42 -0.98 2.98 -7.46
C VAL A 42 -0.60 4.30 -8.10
N THR A 43 0.09 4.27 -9.24
CA THR A 43 0.53 5.48 -9.93
C THR A 43 0.50 5.31 -11.45
N PRO A 44 0.14 6.34 -12.23
CA PRO A 44 0.16 6.24 -13.67
C PRO A 44 1.60 6.31 -14.19
N ASN A 45 1.96 5.39 -15.09
CA ASN A 45 3.21 5.42 -15.84
C ASN A 45 3.02 4.64 -17.16
N ALA A 46 3.10 5.33 -18.29
CA ALA A 46 2.81 4.72 -19.60
C ALA A 46 3.80 3.60 -19.98
N LEU A 47 5.06 3.68 -19.54
CA LEU A 47 6.10 2.71 -19.89
C LEU A 47 6.08 1.47 -18.99
N LEU A 48 5.59 1.62 -17.76
CA LEU A 48 5.56 0.57 -16.75
C LEU A 48 4.15 0.02 -16.50
N ALA A 49 3.11 0.54 -17.15
CA ALA A 49 1.73 0.09 -16.98
C ALA A 49 1.59 -1.45 -17.01
N GLY A 50 0.89 -1.99 -16.01
CA GLY A 50 0.71 -3.43 -15.79
C GLY A 50 1.85 -4.10 -15.02
N LYS A 51 2.92 -3.38 -14.66
CA LYS A 51 4.01 -3.89 -13.84
C LYS A 51 3.84 -3.50 -12.38
N GLN A 52 4.54 -4.25 -11.52
CA GLN A 52 4.69 -3.96 -10.11
C GLN A 52 6.17 -3.85 -9.74
N GLU A 53 6.49 -2.97 -8.80
CA GLU A 53 7.83 -2.80 -8.25
C GLU A 53 7.78 -2.87 -6.72
N ILE A 54 8.72 -3.61 -6.14
CA ILE A 54 8.87 -3.72 -4.69
C ILE A 54 9.91 -2.70 -4.26
N ILE A 55 9.54 -1.86 -3.30
CA ILE A 55 10.41 -0.81 -2.77
C ILE A 55 10.67 -1.04 -1.28
N HIS A 56 11.85 -0.64 -0.82
CA HIS A 56 12.16 -0.62 0.61
C HIS A 56 11.56 0.63 1.23
N LEU A 57 10.68 0.47 2.21
CA LEU A 57 10.10 1.59 2.94
C LEU A 57 11.01 1.96 4.11
N PRO A 58 11.10 3.26 4.46
CA PRO A 58 11.80 3.68 5.66
C PRO A 58 11.21 2.99 6.91
N SER A 59 12.08 2.55 7.81
CA SER A 59 11.67 2.02 9.10
C SER A 59 11.29 3.19 10.00
N VAL A 60 10.08 3.18 10.57
CA VAL A 60 9.66 4.20 11.55
C VAL A 60 10.48 4.12 12.85
N ASN A 61 11.24 3.03 13.05
CA ASN A 61 12.02 2.75 14.26
C ASN A 61 13.54 2.92 14.04
N GLU A 62 14.01 4.07 13.56
CA GLU A 62 15.47 4.33 13.49
C GLU A 62 16.14 4.49 14.88
N ASP A 63 15.37 4.50 15.98
CA ASP A 63 15.91 4.58 17.35
C ASP A 63 16.19 3.23 18.04
N VAL A 64 15.81 2.09 17.46
CA VAL A 64 16.03 0.79 18.11
C VAL A 64 17.18 0.04 17.43
N LYS A 65 18.33 0.00 18.12
CA LYS A 65 19.56 -0.75 17.82
C LYS A 65 19.36 -2.28 17.71
N ASN A 66 18.39 -2.76 16.94
CA ASN A 66 18.21 -4.18 16.63
C ASN A 66 18.16 -4.35 15.11
N SER A 67 19.28 -4.84 14.59
CA SER A 67 19.61 -5.04 13.18
C SER A 67 18.83 -6.16 12.46
N ASP A 68 17.71 -6.64 13.02
CA ASP A 68 16.96 -7.78 12.48
C ASP A 68 15.44 -7.50 12.32
N ILE A 69 15.00 -6.24 12.39
CA ILE A 69 13.60 -5.91 12.08
C ILE A 69 13.45 -5.96 10.56
N ASP A 70 12.69 -6.96 10.07
CA ASP A 70 12.32 -7.15 8.67
C ASP A 70 12.12 -5.81 7.95
N ALA A 71 13.00 -5.50 7.00
CA ALA A 71 12.93 -4.26 6.23
C ALA A 71 11.53 -4.15 5.60
N LYS A 72 10.76 -3.14 6.03
CA LYS A 72 9.39 -2.94 5.56
C LYS A 72 9.42 -2.76 4.03
N ARG A 73 8.55 -3.49 3.33
CA ARG A 73 8.46 -3.43 1.86
C ARG A 73 7.13 -2.80 1.45
N GLY A 74 7.18 -1.95 0.44
CA GLY A 74 6.02 -1.39 -0.23
C GLY A 74 5.94 -1.94 -1.65
N VAL A 75 4.75 -1.89 -2.24
CA VAL A 75 4.51 -2.28 -3.62
C VAL A 75 3.94 -1.10 -4.40
N VAL A 76 4.58 -0.78 -5.52
CA VAL A 76 4.10 0.21 -6.48
C VAL A 76 3.50 -0.52 -7.67
N PHE A 77 2.22 -0.29 -7.91
CA PHE A 77 1.49 -0.76 -9.08
C PHE A 77 1.43 0.36 -10.11
N TYR A 78 2.04 0.11 -11.26
CA TYR A 78 2.02 1.03 -12.38
C TYR A 78 0.81 0.75 -13.27
N VAL A 79 0.03 1.79 -13.54
CA VAL A 79 -1.17 1.71 -14.37
C VAL A 79 -1.07 2.71 -15.53
N SER A 80 -1.91 2.58 -16.54
CA SER A 80 -2.00 3.61 -17.57
C SER A 80 -2.65 4.89 -17.01
N HIS A 81 -2.39 6.04 -17.63
CA HIS A 81 -3.06 7.29 -17.28
C HIS A 81 -4.58 7.18 -17.38
N GLN A 82 -5.09 6.46 -18.39
CA GLN A 82 -6.52 6.23 -18.56
C GLN A 82 -7.12 5.43 -17.39
N GLU A 83 -6.47 4.35 -16.97
CA GLU A 83 -6.91 3.57 -15.80
C GLU A 83 -6.89 4.44 -14.53
N PHE A 84 -5.83 5.22 -14.33
CA PHE A 84 -5.71 6.09 -13.17
C PHE A 84 -6.80 7.16 -13.12
N GLU A 85 -7.18 7.74 -14.27
CA GLU A 85 -8.31 8.66 -14.36
C GLU A 85 -9.64 8.00 -14.02
N ILE A 86 -9.86 6.77 -14.49
CA ILE A 86 -11.06 5.99 -14.16
C ILE A 86 -11.11 5.74 -12.65
N PHE A 87 -10.02 5.25 -12.06
CA PHE A 87 -9.92 5.01 -10.62
C PHE A 87 -10.16 6.27 -9.81
N SER A 88 -9.61 7.41 -10.24
CA SER A 88 -9.78 8.71 -9.57
C SER A 88 -11.25 9.18 -9.59
N LYS A 89 -11.94 8.98 -10.72
CA LYS A 89 -13.37 9.30 -10.85
C LYS A 89 -14.21 8.39 -9.95
N GLU A 90 -13.94 7.09 -9.95
CA GLU A 90 -14.65 6.12 -9.12
C GLU A 90 -14.43 6.35 -7.62
N LEU A 91 -13.19 6.66 -7.20
CA LEU A 91 -12.88 7.07 -5.83
C LEU A 91 -13.67 8.32 -5.41
N SER A 92 -13.81 9.29 -6.31
CA SER A 92 -14.60 10.51 -6.05
C SER A 92 -16.09 10.19 -5.88
N VAL A 93 -16.62 9.26 -6.67
CA VAL A 93 -18.01 8.78 -6.51
C VAL A 93 -18.19 8.12 -5.14
N LEU A 94 -17.26 7.26 -4.73
CA LEU A 94 -17.30 6.59 -3.42
C LEU A 94 -17.21 7.60 -2.27
N ALA A 95 -16.28 8.55 -2.34
CA ALA A 95 -16.12 9.60 -1.32
C ALA A 95 -17.41 10.41 -1.11
N ASN A 96 -18.16 10.69 -2.19
CA ASN A 96 -19.44 11.37 -2.10
C ASN A 96 -20.57 10.49 -1.51
N GLN A 97 -20.45 9.17 -1.60
CA GLN A 97 -21.42 8.21 -1.02
C GLN A 97 -21.14 7.91 0.45
N THR A 98 -19.92 8.15 0.92
CA THR A 98 -19.46 7.91 2.29
C THR A 98 -19.01 9.21 2.98
N PRO A 99 -19.90 10.19 3.19
CA PRO A 99 -19.53 11.47 3.78
C PRO A 99 -19.17 11.38 5.27
N GLY A 100 -19.58 10.31 5.96
CA GLY A 100 -19.28 10.06 7.36
C GLY A 100 -17.91 9.42 7.59
N VAL A 101 -17.30 9.74 8.75
CA VAL A 101 -15.97 9.25 9.16
C VAL A 101 -15.89 7.71 9.27
N GLN A 102 -17.03 7.01 9.36
CA GLN A 102 -17.11 5.55 9.48
C GLN A 102 -17.98 4.92 8.39
N ASP A 103 -18.30 5.66 7.33
CA ASP A 103 -19.12 5.13 6.26
C ASP A 103 -18.32 4.15 5.40
N CYS A 104 -18.87 2.97 5.19
CA CYS A 104 -18.26 1.92 4.39
C CYS A 104 -19.20 1.45 3.28
N VAL A 105 -18.61 1.04 2.16
CA VAL A 105 -19.35 0.45 1.04
C VAL A 105 -19.00 -1.03 0.95
N LYS A 106 -20.00 -1.88 0.75
CA LYS A 106 -19.78 -3.32 0.60
C LYS A 106 -19.21 -3.60 -0.79
N ILE A 107 -18.28 -4.55 -0.88
CA ILE A 107 -17.72 -5.02 -2.16
C ILE A 107 -18.82 -5.41 -3.16
N SER A 108 -19.91 -6.03 -2.69
CA SER A 108 -21.04 -6.40 -3.55
C SER A 108 -21.72 -5.22 -4.25
N GLN A 109 -21.57 -4.00 -3.73
CA GLN A 109 -22.12 -2.78 -4.30
C GLN A 109 -21.18 -2.14 -5.32
N ILE A 110 -19.87 -2.41 -5.23
CA ILE A 110 -18.82 -1.75 -6.04
C ILE A 110 -18.06 -2.71 -6.96
N LYS A 111 -18.34 -4.02 -6.91
CA LYS A 111 -17.61 -5.07 -7.64
C LYS A 111 -17.54 -4.86 -9.17
N GLU A 112 -18.45 -4.07 -9.73
CA GLU A 112 -18.47 -3.76 -11.17
C GLU A 112 -17.58 -2.56 -11.53
N MET A 113 -17.14 -1.77 -10.54
CA MET A 113 -16.20 -0.65 -10.72
C MET A 113 -14.80 -1.19 -11.06
N GLU A 114 -14.10 -0.51 -11.96
CA GLU A 114 -12.77 -0.93 -12.39
C GLU A 114 -11.75 -0.85 -11.25
N LEU A 115 -11.87 0.15 -10.37
CA LEU A 115 -11.13 0.29 -9.13
C LEU A 115 -11.26 -0.94 -8.23
N ALA A 116 -12.49 -1.42 -8.03
CA ALA A 116 -12.74 -2.56 -7.16
C ALA A 116 -12.14 -3.85 -7.76
N LYS A 117 -12.32 -4.05 -9.07
CA LYS A 117 -11.70 -5.17 -9.80
C LYS A 117 -10.18 -5.12 -9.70
N PHE A 118 -9.59 -3.94 -9.85
CA PHE A 118 -8.16 -3.73 -9.72
C PHE A 118 -7.65 -4.07 -8.32
N ILE A 119 -8.27 -3.52 -7.27
CA ILE A 119 -7.88 -3.78 -5.88
C ILE A 119 -7.96 -5.27 -5.58
N LEU A 120 -9.07 -5.93 -5.94
CA LEU A 120 -9.27 -7.36 -5.67
C LEU A 120 -8.25 -8.25 -6.39
N SER A 121 -7.93 -7.94 -7.63
CA SER A 121 -7.02 -8.77 -8.43
C SER A 121 -5.54 -8.50 -8.16
N ASN A 122 -5.14 -7.24 -8.01
CA ASN A 122 -3.73 -6.85 -7.94
C ASN A 122 -3.22 -6.64 -6.52
N ILE A 123 -4.05 -6.10 -5.63
CA ILE A 123 -3.66 -5.85 -4.24
C ILE A 123 -4.05 -7.05 -3.38
N ILE A 124 -5.32 -7.45 -3.41
CA ILE A 124 -5.81 -8.60 -2.62
C ILE A 124 -5.36 -9.95 -3.20
N GLY A 125 -5.12 -10.03 -4.50
CA GLY A 125 -4.48 -11.19 -5.11
C GLY A 125 -2.96 -11.21 -4.96
N SER A 126 -2.35 -10.15 -4.40
CA SER A 126 -0.90 -10.03 -4.34
C SER A 126 -0.27 -11.03 -3.37
N GLN A 127 0.94 -11.50 -3.70
CA GLN A 127 1.76 -12.27 -2.78
C GLN A 127 2.48 -11.39 -1.75
N HIS A 128 2.37 -10.07 -1.89
CA HIS A 128 3.15 -9.10 -1.12
C HIS A 128 2.45 -8.60 0.13
N PHE A 129 1.46 -9.33 0.62
CA PHE A 129 0.80 -8.96 1.86
C PHE A 129 1.75 -9.03 3.04
N SER A 130 1.70 -7.99 3.88
CA SER A 130 2.31 -8.07 5.19
C SER A 130 1.60 -9.14 6.02
N THR A 131 2.31 -9.74 6.99
CA THR A 131 1.70 -10.65 7.96
C THR A 131 0.52 -9.99 8.69
N GLY A 132 0.59 -8.68 8.92
CA GLY A 132 -0.50 -7.89 9.48
C GLY A 132 -1.75 -7.88 8.60
N ASP A 133 -1.59 -7.64 7.31
CA ASP A 133 -2.71 -7.64 6.35
C ASP A 133 -3.36 -9.02 6.24
N LEU A 134 -2.55 -10.09 6.16
CA LEU A 134 -3.06 -11.46 6.14
C LEU A 134 -3.90 -11.78 7.37
N LYS A 135 -3.50 -11.27 8.54
CA LYS A 135 -4.27 -11.43 9.78
C LYS A 135 -5.59 -10.66 9.74
N ILE A 136 -5.60 -9.43 9.23
CA ILE A 136 -6.81 -8.62 9.05
C ILE A 136 -7.80 -9.32 8.11
N LEU A 137 -7.30 -9.93 7.04
CA LEU A 137 -8.10 -10.67 6.07
C LEU A 137 -8.50 -12.08 6.54
N GLY A 138 -8.04 -12.53 7.71
CA GLY A 138 -8.28 -13.89 8.21
C GLY A 138 -7.61 -14.98 7.36
N MET A 139 -6.58 -14.62 6.59
CA MET A 139 -5.83 -15.49 5.68
C MET A 139 -4.50 -15.97 6.27
N GLU A 140 -4.21 -15.64 7.54
CA GLU A 140 -3.07 -16.23 8.25
C GLU A 140 -3.23 -17.76 8.28
N ASN A 141 -2.32 -18.46 7.60
CA ASN A 141 -2.24 -19.90 7.65
C ASN A 141 -2.18 -20.33 9.12
N LYS A 142 -3.18 -21.10 9.58
CA LYS A 142 -3.20 -21.76 10.91
C LYS A 142 -2.15 -22.88 11.02
N SER A 143 -0.96 -22.67 10.48
CA SER A 143 0.13 -23.63 10.41
C SER A 143 1.15 -23.37 11.51
N ALA A 144 0.68 -23.23 12.75
CA ALA A 144 1.52 -23.32 13.94
C ALA A 144 0.67 -23.68 15.16
N THR A 145 0.00 -24.83 15.12
CA THR A 145 -0.36 -25.54 16.34
C THR A 145 0.94 -25.85 17.07
N LYS A 146 1.36 -24.97 17.99
CA LYS A 146 2.39 -25.30 18.98
C LYS A 146 1.89 -26.55 19.70
N LYS A 147 2.45 -27.71 19.38
CA LYS A 147 2.39 -28.89 20.25
C LYS A 147 3.11 -28.49 21.54
N TYR A 148 2.35 -28.01 22.52
CA TYR A 148 2.78 -28.07 23.90
C TYR A 148 2.75 -29.55 24.29
N THR A 149 3.87 -30.25 24.13
CA THR A 149 4.13 -31.48 24.86
C THR A 149 4.40 -31.10 26.29
N ALA A 150 3.41 -31.28 27.16
CA ALA A 150 3.62 -31.29 28.60
C ALA A 150 4.35 -32.59 28.95
N ASP A 151 5.65 -32.48 29.26
CA ASP A 151 6.38 -33.51 29.98
C ASP A 151 5.85 -33.53 31.42
N CYS A 152 5.02 -34.53 31.74
CA CYS A 152 4.79 -34.93 33.13
C CYS A 152 5.99 -35.76 33.60
N LYS A 153 6.66 -35.28 34.64
CA LYS A 153 7.50 -36.10 35.52
C LYS A 153 6.72 -36.49 36.76
#